data_AF-A0A7W6CYV9-F1
#
_entry.id   AF-A0A7W6CYV9-F1
#
_cell.length_a   1.000
_cell.length_b   1.000
_cell.length_c   1.000
_cell.angle_alpha   90.00
_cell.angle_beta   90.00
_cell.angle_gamma   90.00
#
_symmetry.space_group_name_H-M   'P 1'
#
loop_
_entity.id
_entity.type
_entity.pdbx_description
1 polymer ?
#
loop_
_entity_poly.entity_id
_entity_poly.type
_entity_poly.pdbx_seq_one_letter_code
_entity_poly.pdbx_strand_id
1 'polypeptide(L)'
;MPRSIKQLVLAVYHAAVEPLTALRRRSARLAMFEPRGEAWPPEISVRALRARDCPPRCKAHPHRIEGVVSRYLGGPRKPSRLTPLVIDLEKYPTNAAFEAYVRKRSSRSLPKVRQAQRLGYRAGRFPLSRHVHDVHAVKTSMKRRAFGLVLDYWLLRLEDVGKPAVKPVAWRPPPCRRHWTMWWGVFLPEPGHAQGPVTVDERLVAYVKLVRRGDFIHYADLMGHADSLDANVMALLHFEIMKWLLDREDPLVLGVRAVLYGAAEQGGEGLVTWKKRAGFEPARLTLVEES
;
A
#
# COMPACT_ATOMS: atom_id res chain seq x y z
N MET A 1 -7.98 -8.83 -25.41
CA MET A 1 -6.59 -8.29 -25.48
C MET A 1 -5.63 -9.40 -25.07
N PRO A 2 -4.60 -9.71 -25.88
CA PRO A 2 -3.62 -10.71 -25.52
C PRO A 2 -2.94 -10.30 -24.21
N ARG A 3 -2.89 -11.20 -23.23
CA ARG A 3 -2.17 -10.97 -21.98
C ARG A 3 -0.70 -10.79 -22.34
N SER A 4 -0.07 -9.72 -21.85
CA SER A 4 1.37 -9.56 -22.06
C SER A 4 2.12 -10.74 -21.44
N ILE A 5 3.30 -11.11 -21.96
CA ILE A 5 4.12 -12.21 -21.43
C ILE A 5 4.31 -12.06 -19.92
N LYS A 6 4.53 -10.83 -19.44
CA LYS A 6 4.59 -10.49 -18.01
C LYS A 6 3.33 -10.92 -17.24
N GLN A 7 2.13 -10.66 -17.77
CA GLN A 7 0.87 -11.05 -17.13
C GLN A 7 0.71 -12.57 -17.07
N LEU A 8 1.16 -13.31 -18.09
CA LEU A 8 1.15 -14.77 -18.08
C LEU A 8 2.09 -15.33 -17.01
N VAL A 9 3.35 -14.85 -16.97
CA VAL A 9 4.35 -15.26 -15.97
C VAL A 9 3.85 -14.99 -14.55
N LEU A 10 3.30 -13.80 -14.29
CA LEU A 10 2.74 -13.45 -12.99
C LEU A 10 1.53 -14.34 -12.63
N ALA A 11 0.66 -14.64 -13.59
CA ALA A 11 -0.49 -15.52 -13.35
C ALA A 11 -0.05 -16.93 -12.95
N VAL A 12 0.94 -17.51 -13.65
CA VAL A 12 1.51 -18.83 -13.33
C VAL A 12 2.18 -18.80 -11.95
N TYR A 13 3.01 -17.79 -11.67
CA TYR A 13 3.65 -17.64 -10.36
C TYR A 13 2.62 -17.61 -9.22
N HIS A 14 1.57 -16.82 -9.37
CA HIS A 14 0.52 -16.69 -8.34
C HIS A 14 -0.36 -17.94 -8.20
N ALA A 15 -0.52 -18.73 -9.26
CA ALA A 15 -1.31 -19.95 -9.23
C ALA A 15 -0.55 -21.14 -8.62
N ALA A 16 0.74 -21.28 -8.94
CA ALA A 16 1.52 -22.49 -8.60
C ALA A 16 2.61 -22.25 -7.55
N VAL A 17 3.40 -21.18 -7.70
CA VAL A 17 4.63 -20.97 -6.90
C VAL A 17 4.34 -20.28 -5.57
N GLU A 18 3.49 -19.24 -5.58
CA GLU A 18 3.15 -18.45 -4.40
C GLU A 18 2.51 -19.31 -3.29
N PRO A 19 1.52 -20.18 -3.55
CA PRO A 19 0.90 -21.00 -2.51
C PRO A 19 1.90 -21.96 -1.83
N LEU A 20 2.75 -22.63 -2.60
CA LEU A 20 3.77 -23.55 -2.07
C LEU A 20 4.81 -22.81 -1.24
N THR A 21 5.27 -21.66 -1.74
CA THR A 21 6.24 -20.82 -1.02
C THR A 21 5.63 -20.29 0.27
N ALA A 22 4.35 -19.92 0.25
CA ALA A 22 3.64 -19.46 1.43
C ALA A 22 3.50 -20.56 2.48
N LEU A 23 3.03 -21.74 2.09
CA LEU A 23 2.93 -22.90 2.98
C LEU A 23 4.27 -23.22 3.65
N ARG A 24 5.37 -23.24 2.87
CA ARG A 24 6.72 -23.50 3.40
C ARG A 24 7.20 -22.43 4.39
N ARG A 25 6.83 -21.17 4.18
CA ARG A 25 7.36 -20.04 4.98
C ARG A 25 6.47 -19.63 6.14
N ARG A 26 5.20 -20.04 6.15
CA ARG A 26 4.18 -19.51 7.07
C ARG A 26 4.60 -19.61 8.53
N SER A 27 4.93 -20.80 9.03
CA SER A 27 5.25 -20.98 10.46
C SER A 27 6.42 -20.12 10.91
N ALA A 28 7.54 -20.15 10.18
CA ALA A 28 8.71 -19.32 10.47
C ALA A 28 8.39 -17.82 10.41
N ARG A 29 7.58 -17.38 9.45
CA ARG A 29 7.18 -15.97 9.30
C ARG A 29 6.25 -15.52 10.41
N LEU A 30 5.29 -16.35 10.82
CA LEU A 30 4.39 -16.04 11.91
C LEU A 30 5.11 -16.02 13.26
N ALA A 31 6.12 -16.87 13.48
CA ALA A 31 6.94 -16.86 14.68
C ALA A 31 7.73 -15.55 14.88
N MET A 32 7.95 -14.76 13.81
CA MET A 32 8.55 -13.42 13.93
C MET A 32 7.62 -12.40 14.60
N PHE A 33 6.33 -12.72 14.69
CA PHE A 33 5.32 -11.93 15.37
C PHE A 33 4.98 -12.60 16.70
N GLU A 34 4.90 -11.83 17.77
CA GLU A 34 4.54 -12.34 19.09
C GLU A 34 3.05 -12.73 19.07
N PRO A 35 2.69 -14.00 19.37
CA PRO A 35 1.30 -14.40 19.54
C PRO A 35 0.67 -13.60 20.68
N ARG A 36 -0.54 -13.10 20.47
CA ARG A 36 -1.29 -12.34 21.48
C ARG A 36 -2.63 -13.03 21.75
N GLY A 37 -2.61 -13.98 22.69
CA GLY A 37 -3.80 -14.71 23.15
C GLY A 37 -4.14 -15.96 22.32
N GLU A 38 -5.21 -16.63 22.75
CA GLU A 38 -5.63 -17.95 22.23
C GLU A 38 -6.17 -17.88 20.78
N ALA A 39 -6.80 -16.77 20.40
CA ALA A 39 -7.38 -16.58 19.06
C ALA A 39 -6.42 -15.88 18.09
N TRP A 40 -5.16 -16.35 17.99
CA TRP A 40 -4.15 -15.79 17.10
C TRP A 40 -4.10 -16.48 15.72
N PRO A 41 -3.96 -15.75 14.60
CA PRO A 41 -4.05 -14.29 14.46
C PRO A 41 -5.47 -13.75 14.70
N PRO A 42 -5.62 -12.50 15.19
CA PRO A 42 -6.94 -11.91 15.46
C PRO A 42 -7.78 -11.83 14.18
N GLU A 43 -9.09 -11.99 14.33
CA GLU A 43 -10.04 -11.78 13.25
C GLU A 43 -10.47 -10.31 13.16
N ILE A 44 -10.53 -9.79 11.93
CA ILE A 44 -10.99 -8.43 11.63
C ILE A 44 -12.03 -8.53 10.52
N SER A 45 -13.27 -8.22 10.88
CA SER A 45 -14.39 -8.13 9.94
C SER A 45 -14.35 -6.81 9.18
N VAL A 46 -14.50 -6.86 7.86
CA VAL A 46 -14.50 -5.68 6.99
C VAL A 46 -15.68 -5.70 6.02
N ARG A 47 -16.29 -4.54 5.81
CA ARG A 47 -17.27 -4.33 4.73
C ARG A 47 -16.52 -3.84 3.50
N ALA A 48 -16.65 -4.56 2.39
CA ALA A 48 -15.91 -4.25 1.17
C ALA A 48 -16.83 -3.83 0.01
N LEU A 49 -18.10 -4.22 0.10
CA LEU A 49 -19.09 -4.09 -0.97
C LEU A 49 -19.63 -2.65 -1.09
N ARG A 50 -20.40 -2.42 -2.15
CA ARG A 50 -21.05 -1.14 -2.39
C ARG A 50 -22.02 -0.85 -1.25
N ALA A 51 -21.95 0.36 -0.72
CA ALA A 51 -22.85 0.85 0.30
C ALA A 51 -24.03 1.65 -0.27
N ARG A 52 -25.11 1.80 0.51
CA ARG A 52 -26.29 2.60 0.11
C ARG A 52 -25.94 4.05 -0.23
N ASP A 53 -24.92 4.63 0.42
CA ASP A 53 -24.43 6.00 0.20
C ASP A 53 -23.45 6.14 -0.99
N CYS A 54 -23.20 5.06 -1.74
CA CYS A 54 -22.29 5.12 -2.88
C CYS A 54 -22.94 5.83 -4.08
N PRO A 55 -22.20 6.77 -4.73
CA PRO A 55 -22.74 7.48 -5.89
C PRO A 55 -23.06 6.52 -7.03
N PRO A 56 -23.97 6.88 -7.97
CA PRO A 56 -24.36 6.02 -9.08
C PRO A 56 -23.21 5.48 -9.93
N ARG A 57 -22.12 6.26 -10.05
CA ARG A 57 -20.89 5.90 -10.80
C ARG A 57 -19.84 5.17 -9.96
N CYS A 58 -20.19 4.68 -8.77
CA CYS A 58 -19.28 3.92 -7.92
C CYS A 58 -18.88 2.61 -8.63
N LYS A 59 -17.58 2.41 -8.82
CA LYS A 59 -17.03 1.20 -9.50
C LYS A 59 -16.88 0.00 -8.56
N ALA A 60 -17.47 0.04 -7.36
CA ALA A 60 -17.50 -1.06 -6.42
C ALA A 60 -18.46 -2.15 -6.90
N HIS A 61 -17.95 -3.03 -7.75
CA HIS A 61 -18.69 -4.23 -8.14
C HIS A 61 -18.32 -5.39 -7.20
N PRO A 62 -19.30 -6.17 -6.70
CA PRO A 62 -19.06 -7.34 -5.85
C PRO A 62 -18.05 -8.33 -6.47
N HIS A 63 -18.24 -8.65 -7.75
CA HIS A 63 -17.34 -9.54 -8.52
C HIS A 63 -15.95 -8.94 -8.81
N ARG A 64 -15.69 -7.66 -8.48
CA ARG A 64 -14.36 -7.02 -8.64
C ARG A 64 -13.51 -7.01 -7.38
N ILE A 65 -14.04 -7.49 -6.25
CA ILE A 65 -13.21 -7.84 -5.09
C ILE A 65 -12.40 -9.10 -5.40
N GLU A 66 -12.89 -9.94 -6.34
CA GLU A 66 -12.15 -11.06 -6.93
C GLU A 66 -10.91 -10.51 -7.66
N GLY A 67 -9.73 -10.73 -7.09
CA GLY A 67 -8.49 -10.13 -7.55
C GLY A 67 -7.37 -10.29 -6.52
N VAL A 68 -6.46 -9.31 -6.44
CA VAL A 68 -5.31 -9.37 -5.51
C VAL A 68 -5.74 -9.51 -4.06
N VAL A 69 -6.90 -8.94 -3.68
CA VAL A 69 -7.36 -8.94 -2.28
C VAL A 69 -8.00 -10.26 -1.87
N SER A 70 -8.62 -11.02 -2.79
CA SER A 70 -9.31 -12.28 -2.46
C SER A 70 -8.39 -13.36 -1.89
N ARG A 71 -7.07 -13.24 -2.09
CA ARG A 71 -6.08 -14.17 -1.52
C ARG A 71 -5.86 -13.96 -0.01
N TYR A 72 -6.18 -12.77 0.47
CA TYR A 72 -6.06 -12.35 1.87
C TYR A 72 -7.37 -12.51 2.65
N LEU A 73 -8.51 -12.62 1.94
CA LEU A 73 -9.81 -12.80 2.55
C LEU A 73 -10.04 -14.29 2.86
N GLY A 74 -10.35 -14.58 4.11
CA GLY A 74 -10.82 -15.88 4.56
C GLY A 74 -12.33 -15.86 4.77
N GLY A 75 -12.96 -17.02 4.71
CA GLY A 75 -14.33 -17.23 5.18
C GLY A 75 -14.38 -18.42 6.15
N PRO A 76 -15.52 -18.64 6.83
CA PRO A 76 -15.68 -19.71 7.81
C PRO A 76 -15.34 -21.10 7.25
N ARG A 77 -15.54 -21.30 5.93
CA ARG A 77 -15.33 -22.57 5.22
C ARG A 77 -14.12 -22.57 4.29
N LYS A 78 -13.37 -21.46 4.20
CA LYS A 78 -12.22 -21.35 3.29
C LYS A 78 -11.12 -20.48 3.91
N PRO A 79 -10.02 -21.06 4.40
CA PRO A 79 -8.92 -20.28 4.95
C PRO A 79 -8.28 -19.41 3.87
N SER A 80 -7.74 -18.26 4.28
CA SER A 80 -6.98 -17.40 3.37
C SER A 80 -5.73 -18.15 2.85
N ARG A 81 -5.39 -17.94 1.58
CA ARG A 81 -4.19 -18.56 0.99
C ARG A 81 -2.91 -17.98 1.58
N LEU A 82 -2.96 -16.73 1.99
CA LEU A 82 -1.86 -15.99 2.60
C LEU A 82 -2.32 -15.40 3.93
N THR A 83 -1.41 -15.22 4.89
CA THR A 83 -1.74 -14.52 6.14
C THR A 83 -1.57 -13.02 5.94
N PRO A 84 -2.66 -12.22 5.85
CA PRO A 84 -2.54 -10.79 5.64
C PRO A 84 -1.85 -10.09 6.79
N LEU A 85 -1.10 -9.05 6.45
CA LEU A 85 -0.52 -8.12 7.42
C LEU A 85 -1.30 -6.82 7.40
N VAL A 86 -1.90 -6.50 8.55
CA VAL A 86 -2.92 -5.48 8.71
C VAL A 86 -2.57 -4.54 9.86
N ILE A 87 -2.90 -3.26 9.72
CA ILE A 87 -3.04 -2.32 10.83
C ILE A 87 -4.53 -2.14 11.08
N ASP A 88 -4.96 -2.55 12.27
CA ASP A 88 -6.31 -2.29 12.76
C ASP A 88 -6.36 -0.88 13.36
N LEU A 89 -7.11 0.02 12.72
CA LEU A 89 -7.19 1.42 13.10
C LEU A 89 -7.99 1.66 14.39
N GLU A 90 -8.89 0.77 14.82
CA GLU A 90 -9.60 1.03 16.09
C GLU A 90 -8.72 0.75 17.31
N LYS A 91 -7.62 0.00 17.15
CA LYS A 91 -6.62 -0.15 18.23
C LYS A 91 -5.90 1.16 18.55
N TYR A 92 -5.99 2.16 17.66
CA TYR A 92 -5.29 3.43 17.78
C TYR A 92 -6.30 4.58 17.62
N PRO A 93 -6.90 5.08 18.72
CA PRO A 93 -7.86 6.17 18.64
C PRO A 93 -7.23 7.49 18.16
N THR A 94 -5.91 7.63 18.32
CA THR A 94 -5.16 8.83 17.94
C THR A 94 -3.84 8.47 17.28
N ASN A 95 -3.27 9.43 16.56
CA ASN A 95 -1.92 9.33 16.03
C ASN A 95 -0.89 9.07 17.16
N ALA A 96 -1.00 9.79 18.28
CA ALA A 96 -0.11 9.60 19.43
C ALA A 96 -0.13 8.16 19.97
N ALA A 97 -1.30 7.51 20.01
CA ALA A 97 -1.42 6.11 20.42
C ALA A 97 -0.71 5.16 19.45
N PHE A 98 -0.83 5.40 18.14
CA PHE A 98 -0.11 4.65 17.12
C PHE A 98 1.41 4.86 17.20
N GLU A 99 1.86 6.11 17.36
CA GLU A 99 3.29 6.43 17.55
C GLU A 99 3.89 5.75 18.77
N ALA A 100 3.18 5.77 19.91
CA ALA A 100 3.62 5.08 21.13
C ALA A 100 3.76 3.58 20.88
N TYR A 101 2.83 2.98 20.17
CA TYR A 101 2.87 1.57 19.81
C TYR A 101 4.06 1.23 18.89
N VAL A 102 4.29 1.97 17.80
CA VAL A 102 5.44 1.68 16.92
C VAL A 102 6.78 1.95 17.62
N ARG A 103 6.83 2.90 18.56
CA ARG A 103 8.03 3.19 19.36
C ARG A 103 8.41 2.03 20.26
N LYS A 104 7.43 1.34 20.86
CA LYS A 104 7.66 0.10 21.63
C LYS A 104 8.26 -1.00 20.76
N ARG A 105 7.91 -1.07 19.47
CA ARG A 105 8.47 -2.05 18.53
C ARG A 105 9.84 -1.66 17.97
N SER A 106 10.10 -0.36 17.85
CA SER A 106 11.35 0.17 17.32
C SER A 106 11.49 1.66 17.67
N SER A 107 12.47 1.95 18.53
CA SER A 107 12.87 3.33 18.86
C SER A 107 13.42 4.11 17.66
N ARG A 108 13.81 3.41 16.57
CA ARG A 108 14.43 3.99 15.37
C ARG A 108 13.44 4.41 14.29
N SER A 109 12.16 4.02 14.36
CA SER A 109 11.20 4.25 13.27
C SER A 109 10.84 5.74 13.10
N LEU A 110 10.45 6.42 14.18
CA LEU A 110 10.06 7.84 14.13
C LEU A 110 11.23 8.81 13.88
N PRO A 111 12.45 8.59 14.45
CA PRO A 111 13.61 9.39 14.08
C PRO A 111 13.91 9.39 12.57
N LYS A 112 13.69 8.27 11.87
CA LYS A 112 13.86 8.16 10.42
C LYS A 112 12.88 9.05 9.64
N VAL A 113 11.62 9.14 10.09
CA VAL A 113 10.62 10.05 9.51
C VAL A 113 11.08 11.51 9.65
N ARG A 114 11.49 11.90 10.87
CA ARG A 114 12.01 13.25 11.14
C ARG A 114 13.29 13.56 10.37
N GLN A 115 14.14 12.57 10.12
CA GLN A 115 15.31 12.73 9.27
C GLN A 115 14.90 13.05 7.82
N ALA A 116 13.96 12.30 7.24
CA ALA A 116 13.46 12.56 5.90
C ALA A 116 12.87 13.98 5.79
N GLN A 117 12.05 14.40 6.76
CA GLN A 117 11.48 15.75 6.81
C GLN A 117 12.56 16.84 6.90
N ARG A 118 13.60 16.65 7.74
CA ARG A 118 14.74 17.58 7.84
C ARG A 118 15.54 17.72 6.55
N LEU A 119 15.59 16.66 5.75
CA LEU A 119 16.21 16.66 4.41
C LEU A 119 15.31 17.31 3.35
N GLY A 120 14.15 17.87 3.73
CA GLY A 120 13.25 18.60 2.85
C GLY A 120 12.19 17.75 2.15
N TYR A 121 12.17 16.43 2.38
CA TYR A 121 11.15 15.56 1.79
C TYR A 121 9.76 15.82 2.38
N ARG A 122 8.73 15.80 1.53
CA ARG A 122 7.33 15.98 1.92
C ARG A 122 6.47 14.87 1.34
N ALA A 123 5.47 14.40 2.09
CA ALA A 123 4.51 13.42 1.57
C ALA A 123 3.18 14.09 1.22
N GLY A 124 2.51 13.58 0.18
CA GLY A 124 1.21 14.12 -0.21
C GLY A 124 0.50 13.32 -1.30
N ARG A 125 -0.75 13.69 -1.55
CA ARG A 125 -1.58 13.13 -2.62
C ARG A 125 -1.20 13.75 -3.95
N PHE A 126 -1.20 12.97 -5.03
CA PHE A 126 -0.94 13.49 -6.37
C PHE A 126 -1.79 12.80 -7.46
N PRO A 127 -2.06 13.49 -8.58
CA PRO A 127 -2.61 12.84 -9.76
C PRO A 127 -1.50 12.13 -10.53
N LEU A 128 -1.65 10.83 -10.81
CA LEU A 128 -0.63 10.03 -11.53
C LEU A 128 -0.13 10.71 -12.82
N SER A 129 -1.03 11.34 -13.58
CA SER A 129 -0.70 12.04 -14.83
C SER A 129 0.34 13.15 -14.65
N ARG A 130 0.46 13.74 -13.46
CA ARG A 130 1.44 14.80 -13.15
C ARG A 130 2.85 14.23 -12.95
N HIS A 131 3.00 12.95 -12.60
CA HIS A 131 4.29 12.35 -12.23
C HIS A 131 4.54 11.00 -12.94
N VAL A 132 4.10 10.84 -14.19
CA VAL A 132 4.25 9.58 -14.93
C VAL A 132 5.74 9.23 -15.13
N HIS A 133 6.57 10.23 -15.46
CA HIS A 133 8.01 10.02 -15.66
C HIS A 133 8.70 9.64 -14.36
N ASP A 134 8.38 10.32 -13.25
CA ASP A 134 8.95 9.97 -11.95
C ASP A 134 8.51 8.57 -11.48
N VAL A 135 7.22 8.20 -11.66
CA VAL A 135 6.75 6.85 -11.32
C VAL A 135 7.47 5.80 -12.17
N HIS A 136 7.70 6.09 -13.46
CA HIS A 136 8.50 5.22 -14.33
C HIS A 136 9.95 5.08 -13.83
N ALA A 137 10.60 6.19 -13.48
CA ALA A 137 11.95 6.19 -12.90
C ALA A 137 12.01 5.40 -11.59
N VAL A 138 11.06 5.61 -10.67
CA VAL A 138 10.96 4.83 -9.43
C VAL A 138 10.85 3.33 -9.74
N LYS A 139 9.95 2.93 -10.64
CA LYS A 139 9.75 1.51 -10.99
C LYS A 139 10.98 0.88 -11.65
N THR A 140 11.72 1.64 -12.43
CA THR A 140 12.91 1.18 -13.19
C THR A 140 14.24 1.41 -12.48
N SER A 141 14.25 2.01 -11.29
CA SER A 141 15.49 2.31 -10.55
C SER A 141 16.21 1.09 -9.94
N MET A 142 15.57 -0.09 -9.83
CA MET A 142 16.17 -1.27 -9.17
C MET A 142 15.85 -2.58 -9.89
N LYS A 143 16.89 -3.40 -10.15
CA LYS A 143 16.76 -4.76 -10.73
C LYS A 143 16.14 -5.77 -9.75
N ARG A 144 16.40 -5.60 -8.45
CA ARG A 144 15.91 -6.47 -7.36
C ARG A 144 15.33 -5.61 -6.25
N ARG A 145 14.18 -6.02 -5.73
CA ARG A 145 13.52 -5.44 -4.56
C ARG A 145 13.20 -6.55 -3.56
N ALA A 146 12.54 -6.20 -2.46
CA ALA A 146 12.20 -7.14 -1.40
C ALA A 146 11.42 -8.39 -1.88
N PHE A 147 10.70 -8.30 -3.00
CA PHE A 147 9.94 -9.38 -3.62
C PHE A 147 10.72 -10.18 -4.68
N GLY A 148 12.01 -9.88 -4.88
CA GLY A 148 12.87 -10.51 -5.87
C GLY A 148 13.13 -9.62 -7.09
N LEU A 149 13.33 -10.25 -8.25
CA LEU A 149 13.59 -9.57 -9.51
C LEU A 149 12.38 -8.71 -9.92
N VAL A 150 12.66 -7.51 -10.43
CA VAL A 150 11.65 -6.55 -10.86
C VAL A 150 11.65 -6.52 -12.38
N LEU A 151 10.70 -7.22 -13.01
CA LEU A 151 10.59 -7.25 -14.47
C LEU A 151 10.39 -5.85 -15.08
N ASP A 152 9.77 -4.93 -14.32
CA ASP A 152 9.56 -3.55 -14.73
C ASP A 152 10.87 -2.83 -15.03
N TYR A 153 11.98 -3.22 -14.40
CA TYR A 153 13.30 -2.68 -14.68
C TYR A 153 13.67 -2.78 -16.17
N TRP A 154 13.34 -3.91 -16.83
CA TRP A 154 13.69 -4.15 -18.23
C TRP A 154 12.54 -3.90 -19.21
N LEU A 155 11.29 -4.10 -18.76
CA LEU A 155 10.14 -4.21 -19.65
C LEU A 155 9.17 -3.05 -19.56
N LEU A 156 9.24 -2.23 -18.50
CA LEU A 156 8.27 -1.16 -18.30
C LEU A 156 8.57 0.01 -19.22
N ARG A 157 7.60 0.37 -20.04
CA ARG A 157 7.64 1.59 -20.84
C ARG A 157 6.85 2.70 -20.14
N LEU A 158 7.15 3.94 -20.50
CA LEU A 158 6.48 5.10 -19.92
C LEU A 158 4.95 5.05 -20.14
N GLU A 159 4.54 4.66 -21.34
CA GLU A 159 3.15 4.43 -21.75
C GLU A 159 2.40 3.40 -20.88
N ASP A 160 3.09 2.42 -20.30
CA ASP A 160 2.49 1.43 -19.40
C ASP A 160 2.13 2.02 -18.02
N VAL A 161 2.82 3.10 -17.62
CA VAL A 161 2.56 3.77 -16.34
C VAL A 161 1.30 4.63 -16.43
N GLY A 162 1.17 5.41 -17.50
CA GLY A 162 0.01 6.26 -17.74
C GLY A 162 0.26 7.31 -18.81
N LYS A 163 -0.76 8.13 -19.09
CA LYS A 163 -0.62 9.26 -20.00
C LYS A 163 -0.12 10.49 -19.22
N PRO A 164 1.07 11.05 -19.55
CA PRO A 164 1.56 12.26 -18.90
C PRO A 164 0.64 13.44 -19.20
N ALA A 165 0.57 14.38 -18.27
CA ALA A 165 -0.19 15.61 -18.44
C ALA A 165 0.49 16.53 -19.47
N VAL A 166 -0.31 17.22 -20.28
CA VAL A 166 0.17 18.25 -21.22
C VAL A 166 0.03 19.67 -20.67
N LYS A 167 -0.62 19.81 -19.52
CA LYS A 167 -0.85 21.06 -18.79
C LYS A 167 -0.85 20.78 -17.28
N PRO A 168 -0.65 21.78 -16.41
CA PRO A 168 -0.74 21.58 -14.97
C PRO A 168 -2.07 20.93 -14.55
N VAL A 169 -1.99 19.88 -13.71
CA VAL A 169 -3.16 19.14 -13.20
C VAL A 169 -3.11 19.12 -11.68
N ALA A 170 -4.13 19.73 -11.06
CA ALA A 170 -4.35 19.62 -9.63
C ALA A 170 -4.93 18.25 -9.26
N TRP A 171 -4.60 17.76 -8.07
CA TRP A 171 -5.28 16.59 -7.50
C TRP A 171 -6.76 16.90 -7.26
N ARG A 172 -7.63 15.90 -7.48
CA ARG A 172 -9.06 16.00 -7.20
C ARG A 172 -9.50 14.82 -6.33
N PRO A 173 -10.37 15.04 -5.32
CA PRO A 173 -10.90 13.97 -4.51
C PRO A 173 -11.75 13.01 -5.37
N PRO A 174 -11.73 11.70 -5.06
CA PRO A 174 -12.58 10.73 -5.74
C PRO A 174 -14.06 10.98 -5.42
N PRO A 175 -14.98 10.66 -6.35
CA PRO A 175 -16.41 10.93 -6.18
C PRO A 175 -17.08 10.05 -5.12
N CYS A 176 -16.54 8.86 -4.85
CA CYS A 176 -17.03 7.96 -3.82
C CYS A 176 -16.08 8.00 -2.62
N ARG A 177 -16.60 8.17 -1.41
CA ARG A 177 -15.82 8.21 -0.17
C ARG A 177 -15.36 6.82 0.30
N ARG A 178 -16.12 5.77 -0.01
CA ARG A 178 -15.87 4.39 0.41
C ARG A 178 -15.09 3.54 -0.59
N HIS A 179 -15.10 3.92 -1.87
CA HIS A 179 -14.45 3.13 -2.93
C HIS A 179 -13.67 4.01 -3.87
N TRP A 180 -12.36 3.97 -3.73
CA TRP A 180 -11.48 4.79 -4.53
C TRP A 180 -10.12 4.16 -4.76
N THR A 181 -9.37 4.79 -5.64
CA THR A 181 -7.96 4.53 -5.84
C THR A 181 -7.28 5.88 -5.93
N MET A 182 -6.29 6.11 -5.09
CA MET A 182 -5.52 7.35 -5.08
C MET A 182 -4.03 7.05 -4.97
N TRP A 183 -3.22 8.03 -5.35
CA TRP A 183 -1.78 7.95 -5.26
C TRP A 183 -1.29 8.90 -4.18
N TRP A 184 -0.40 8.39 -3.36
CA TRP A 184 0.37 9.14 -2.38
C TRP A 184 1.83 9.04 -2.74
N GLY A 185 2.56 10.14 -2.56
CA GLY A 185 3.95 10.28 -2.98
C GLY A 185 4.79 10.93 -1.89
N VAL A 186 6.11 10.78 -2.03
CA VAL A 186 7.12 11.59 -1.35
C VAL A 186 7.84 12.42 -2.40
N PHE A 187 7.93 13.71 -2.14
CA PHE A 187 8.44 14.72 -3.05
C PHE A 187 9.69 15.36 -2.46
N LEU A 188 10.69 15.58 -3.31
CA LEU A 188 11.85 16.40 -3.03
C LEU A 188 11.69 17.71 -3.82
N PRO A 189 11.78 18.89 -3.18
CA PRO A 189 11.78 20.15 -3.91
C PRO A 189 12.92 20.19 -4.93
N GLU A 190 12.59 20.47 -6.18
CA GLU A 190 13.55 20.49 -7.30
C GLU A 190 13.04 21.50 -8.33
N PRO A 191 13.34 22.81 -8.14
CA PRO A 191 12.85 23.86 -9.04
C PRO A 191 13.24 23.60 -10.49
N GLY A 192 12.29 23.79 -11.41
CA GLY A 192 12.46 23.48 -12.82
C GLY A 192 12.28 22.00 -13.17
N HIS A 193 12.01 21.11 -12.19
CA HIS A 193 11.75 19.71 -12.48
C HIS A 193 10.53 19.55 -13.40
N ALA A 194 10.74 18.87 -14.52
CA ALA A 194 9.75 18.70 -15.57
C ALA A 194 9.24 17.25 -15.64
N GLN A 195 7.98 17.10 -16.00
CA GLN A 195 7.30 15.83 -16.23
C GLN A 195 6.70 15.83 -17.64
N GLY A 196 7.57 15.67 -18.64
CA GLY A 196 7.24 15.94 -20.03
C GLY A 196 7.17 17.45 -20.28
N PRO A 197 6.08 17.99 -20.86
CA PRO A 197 5.96 19.43 -21.15
C PRO A 197 5.54 20.28 -19.94
N VAL A 198 5.32 19.68 -18.77
CA VAL A 198 4.82 20.37 -17.57
C VAL A 198 5.91 20.45 -16.51
N THR A 199 6.22 21.67 -16.07
CA THR A 199 7.06 21.92 -14.88
C THR A 199 6.23 21.71 -13.61
N VAL A 200 6.78 20.96 -12.66
CA VAL A 200 6.13 20.63 -11.38
C VAL A 200 6.92 21.08 -10.16
N ASP A 201 8.19 21.49 -10.33
CA ASP A 201 9.11 22.02 -9.30
C ASP A 201 9.39 21.09 -8.10
N GLU A 202 8.99 19.82 -8.22
CA GLU A 202 9.17 18.79 -7.21
C GLU A 202 9.33 17.42 -7.87
N ARG A 203 10.31 16.65 -7.45
CA ARG A 203 10.55 15.29 -7.94
C ARG A 203 9.88 14.27 -7.03
N LEU A 204 9.05 13.40 -7.59
CA LEU A 204 8.49 12.26 -6.86
C LEU A 204 9.54 11.14 -6.73
N VAL A 205 9.92 10.83 -5.49
CA VAL A 205 10.98 9.85 -5.18
C VAL A 205 10.47 8.55 -4.56
N ALA A 206 9.23 8.52 -4.08
CA ALA A 206 8.57 7.31 -3.61
C ALA A 206 7.06 7.47 -3.75
N TYR A 207 6.34 6.36 -3.89
CA TYR A 207 4.88 6.40 -4.01
C TYR A 207 4.22 5.14 -3.48
N VAL A 208 2.91 5.24 -3.26
CA VAL A 208 2.01 4.11 -3.03
C VAL A 208 0.67 4.37 -3.70
N LYS A 209 0.08 3.31 -4.23
CA LYS A 209 -1.29 3.31 -4.75
C LYS A 209 -2.22 2.77 -3.65
N LEU A 210 -2.99 3.67 -3.04
CA LEU A 210 -3.97 3.30 -2.04
C LEU A 210 -5.28 2.89 -2.71
N VAL A 211 -5.78 1.70 -2.38
CA VAL A 211 -7.03 1.17 -2.91
C VAL A 211 -8.00 0.94 -1.75
N ARG A 212 -8.95 1.87 -1.57
CA ARG A 212 -10.01 1.71 -0.56
C ARG A 212 -11.18 0.89 -1.10
N ARG A 213 -11.66 -0.05 -0.30
CA ARG A 213 -12.87 -0.85 -0.54
C ARG A 213 -13.67 -0.92 0.76
N GLY A 214 -14.73 -0.11 0.85
CA GLY A 214 -15.54 0.02 2.06
C GLY A 214 -14.68 0.45 3.23
N ASP A 215 -14.49 -0.45 4.20
CA ASP A 215 -13.88 -0.14 5.49
C ASP A 215 -12.41 -0.58 5.55
N PHE A 216 -11.80 -0.99 4.45
CA PHE A 216 -10.36 -1.23 4.41
C PHE A 216 -9.65 -0.57 3.24
N ILE A 217 -8.35 -0.31 3.44
CA ILE A 217 -7.43 0.23 2.45
C ILE A 217 -6.34 -0.79 2.18
N HIS A 218 -6.08 -1.08 0.91
CA HIS A 218 -4.95 -1.88 0.49
C HIS A 218 -3.83 -0.99 -0.05
N TYR A 219 -2.63 -1.13 0.53
CA TYR A 219 -1.40 -0.55 -0.02
C TYR A 219 -0.96 -1.38 -1.24
N ALA A 220 -1.35 -0.91 -2.42
CA ALA A 220 -0.86 -1.46 -3.68
C ALA A 220 0.39 -0.70 -4.12
N ASP A 221 1.36 -1.41 -4.71
CA ASP A 221 2.47 -0.78 -5.44
C ASP A 221 3.26 0.26 -4.60
N LEU A 222 3.64 -0.10 -3.37
CA LEU A 222 4.49 0.73 -2.50
C LEU A 222 5.96 0.63 -2.94
N MET A 223 6.54 1.72 -3.46
CA MET A 223 7.90 1.74 -4.01
C MET A 223 8.65 3.04 -3.72
N GLY A 224 9.97 2.96 -3.65
CA GLY A 224 10.88 4.10 -3.54
C GLY A 224 12.00 4.00 -4.58
N HIS A 225 12.45 5.16 -5.06
CA HIS A 225 13.60 5.29 -5.95
C HIS A 225 14.87 4.83 -5.23
N ALA A 226 15.74 4.08 -5.92
CA ALA A 226 16.97 3.53 -5.34
C ALA A 226 17.77 4.59 -4.57
N ASP A 227 18.03 5.72 -5.23
CA ASP A 227 18.87 6.81 -4.72
C ASP A 227 18.26 7.60 -3.54
N SER A 228 16.99 7.32 -3.19
CA SER A 228 16.31 8.02 -2.09
C SER A 228 15.95 7.10 -0.93
N LEU A 229 16.26 5.80 -1.00
CA LEU A 229 15.92 4.86 0.06
C LEU A 229 16.64 5.17 1.39
N ASP A 230 17.89 5.63 1.33
CA ASP A 230 18.70 5.96 2.51
C ASP A 230 18.19 7.20 3.26
N ALA A 231 17.42 8.05 2.56
CA ALA A 231 16.73 9.19 3.17
C ALA A 231 15.45 8.78 3.93
N ASN A 232 15.14 7.49 4.04
CA ASN A 232 13.97 6.94 4.75
C ASN A 232 12.61 7.38 4.17
N VAL A 233 12.53 7.66 2.87
CA VAL A 233 11.31 8.09 2.17
C VAL A 233 10.14 7.10 2.34
N MET A 234 10.42 5.80 2.45
CA MET A 234 9.39 4.78 2.67
C MET A 234 8.76 4.86 4.06
N ALA A 235 9.55 5.21 5.08
CA ALA A 235 9.04 5.42 6.42
C ALA A 235 8.19 6.70 6.46
N LEU A 236 8.70 7.80 5.88
CA LEU A 236 7.96 9.05 5.77
C LEU A 236 6.59 8.83 5.11
N LEU A 237 6.56 8.19 3.94
CA LEU A 237 5.33 7.91 3.21
C LEU A 237 4.31 7.16 4.06
N HIS A 238 4.73 6.08 4.71
CA HIS A 238 3.85 5.27 5.56
C HIS A 238 3.28 6.07 6.73
N PHE A 239 4.14 6.78 7.47
CA PHE A 239 3.71 7.49 8.67
C PHE A 239 2.84 8.71 8.38
N GLU A 240 3.05 9.40 7.27
CA GLU A 240 2.18 10.51 6.83
C GLU A 240 0.79 10.00 6.40
N ILE A 241 0.72 8.82 5.76
CA ILE A 241 -0.57 8.18 5.46
C ILE A 241 -1.27 7.76 6.75
N MET A 242 -0.54 7.13 7.68
CA MET A 242 -1.12 6.70 8.96
C MET A 242 -1.63 7.90 9.77
N LYS A 243 -0.89 9.01 9.78
CA LYS A 243 -1.33 10.27 10.36
C LYS A 243 -2.65 10.72 9.75
N TRP A 244 -2.72 10.84 8.42
CA TRP A 244 -3.95 11.22 7.71
C TRP A 244 -5.14 10.30 8.02
N LEU A 245 -4.92 8.98 8.13
CA LEU A 245 -5.97 8.01 8.46
C LEU A 245 -6.46 8.12 9.91
N LEU A 246 -5.57 8.40 10.85
CA LEU A 246 -5.86 8.43 12.28
C LEU A 246 -6.40 9.79 12.77
N ASP A 247 -6.04 10.88 12.08
CA ASP A 247 -6.57 12.22 12.39
C ASP A 247 -8.07 12.31 12.05
N ARG A 248 -8.57 11.50 11.09
CA ARG A 248 -9.99 11.36 10.73
C ARG A 248 -10.71 12.64 10.30
N GLU A 249 -9.97 13.69 9.97
CA GLU A 249 -10.53 14.97 9.50
C GLU A 249 -11.05 14.90 8.06
N ASP A 250 -10.50 14.00 7.24
CA ASP A 250 -10.86 13.85 5.83
C ASP A 250 -12.07 12.90 5.66
N PRO A 251 -13.18 13.33 5.02
CA PRO A 251 -14.31 12.45 4.73
C PRO A 251 -13.96 11.17 3.95
N LEU A 252 -12.81 11.14 3.25
CA LEU A 252 -12.30 9.97 2.52
C LEU A 252 -11.73 8.88 3.42
N VAL A 253 -11.54 9.12 4.72
CA VAL A 253 -10.99 8.13 5.67
C VAL A 253 -11.99 7.70 6.75
N LEU A 254 -13.13 8.39 6.85
CA LEU A 254 -14.19 8.02 7.78
C LEU A 254 -14.67 6.58 7.50
N GLY A 255 -14.82 5.80 8.58
CA GLY A 255 -15.23 4.40 8.53
C GLY A 255 -14.14 3.40 8.12
N VAL A 256 -12.89 3.83 7.89
CA VAL A 256 -11.81 2.87 7.66
C VAL A 256 -11.45 2.16 8.98
N ARG A 257 -11.56 0.83 8.95
CA ARG A 257 -11.20 -0.10 10.03
C ARG A 257 -9.79 -0.64 9.87
N ALA A 258 -9.39 -0.98 8.64
CA ALA A 258 -8.16 -1.76 8.42
C ALA A 258 -7.29 -1.22 7.27
N VAL A 259 -5.97 -1.28 7.44
CA VAL A 259 -4.98 -1.04 6.38
C VAL A 259 -4.20 -2.32 6.13
N LEU A 260 -4.32 -2.86 4.92
CA LEU A 260 -3.70 -4.10 4.47
C LEU A 260 -2.43 -3.81 3.65
N TYR A 261 -1.34 -4.51 3.95
CA TYR A 261 -0.13 -4.50 3.11
C TYR A 261 0.48 -5.90 2.91
N GLY A 262 -0.01 -6.58 1.87
CA GLY A 262 0.44 -7.91 1.48
C GLY A 262 0.31 -8.94 2.61
N ALA A 263 1.16 -9.96 2.55
CA ALA A 263 1.16 -11.05 3.52
C ALA A 263 2.46 -11.21 4.31
N ALA A 264 2.41 -12.03 5.36
CA ALA A 264 3.55 -12.39 6.20
C ALA A 264 4.57 -13.25 5.44
N GLU A 265 4.11 -14.08 4.51
CA GLU A 265 4.94 -15.01 3.74
C GLU A 265 5.72 -14.33 2.60
N GLN A 266 5.35 -13.09 2.29
CA GLN A 266 5.82 -12.34 1.13
C GLN A 266 7.07 -11.49 1.43
N GLY A 267 8.05 -11.60 0.54
CA GLY A 267 9.30 -10.83 0.54
C GLY A 267 10.40 -11.38 1.44
N GLY A 268 11.53 -10.67 1.44
CA GLY A 268 12.70 -10.96 2.27
C GLY A 268 12.54 -10.54 3.74
N GLU A 269 13.50 -10.91 4.58
CA GLU A 269 13.49 -10.61 6.02
C GLU A 269 13.45 -9.11 6.32
N GLY A 270 14.15 -8.29 5.55
CA GLY A 270 14.12 -6.83 5.68
C GLY A 270 12.71 -6.25 5.52
N LEU A 271 11.91 -6.79 4.60
CA LEU A 271 10.53 -6.35 4.41
C LEU A 271 9.64 -6.76 5.57
N VAL A 272 9.76 -8.00 6.06
CA VAL A 272 8.97 -8.46 7.22
C VAL A 272 9.31 -7.63 8.46
N THR A 273 10.59 -7.37 8.69
CA THR A 273 11.07 -6.48 9.76
C THR A 273 10.50 -5.06 9.60
N TRP A 274 10.51 -4.52 8.39
CA TRP A 274 9.89 -3.22 8.10
C TRP A 274 8.40 -3.24 8.42
N LYS A 275 7.64 -4.24 7.97
CA LYS A 275 6.19 -4.36 8.22
C LYS A 275 5.88 -4.41 9.72
N LYS A 276 6.64 -5.22 10.48
CA LYS A 276 6.52 -5.29 11.95
C LYS A 276 6.74 -3.93 12.60
N ARG A 277 7.83 -3.23 12.23
CA ARG A 277 8.19 -1.91 12.78
C ARG A 277 7.25 -0.79 12.34
N ALA A 278 6.62 -0.93 11.18
CA ALA A 278 5.60 -0.03 10.64
C ALA A 278 4.22 -0.24 11.29
N GLY A 279 4.07 -1.26 12.14
CA GLY A 279 2.89 -1.51 12.95
C GLY A 279 1.94 -2.57 12.39
N PHE A 280 2.24 -3.17 11.24
CA PHE A 280 1.44 -4.26 10.69
C PHE A 280 1.53 -5.52 11.56
N GLU A 281 0.41 -6.24 11.65
CA GLU A 281 0.25 -7.50 12.39
C GLU A 281 -0.45 -8.56 11.54
N PRO A 282 -0.16 -9.85 11.73
CA PRO A 282 -0.95 -10.93 11.18
C PRO A 282 -2.42 -10.80 11.61
N ALA A 283 -3.35 -11.01 10.69
CA ALA A 283 -4.78 -11.05 10.97
C ALA A 283 -5.50 -12.09 10.10
N ARG A 284 -6.73 -12.44 10.46
CA ARG A 284 -7.71 -13.08 9.57
C ARG A 284 -8.71 -12.01 9.13
N LEU A 285 -8.72 -11.69 7.83
CA LEU A 285 -9.72 -10.75 7.29
C LEU A 285 -10.96 -11.51 6.83
N THR A 286 -12.12 -11.18 7.39
CA THR A 286 -13.42 -11.76 7.02
C THR A 286 -14.33 -10.69 6.40
N LEU A 287 -15.07 -11.07 5.36
CA LEU A 287 -16.07 -10.20 4.76
C LEU A 287 -17.39 -10.33 5.51
N VAL A 288 -18.01 -9.20 5.82
CA VAL A 288 -19.38 -9.13 6.32
C VAL A 288 -20.26 -8.40 5.31
N GLU A 289 -21.49 -8.87 5.15
CA GLU A 289 -22.50 -8.21 4.31
C GLU A 289 -23.01 -6.93 4.99
N GLU A 290 -23.48 -5.97 4.19
CA GLU A 290 -24.25 -4.85 4.74
C GLU A 290 -25.68 -5.32 5.03
N SER A 291 -26.11 -5.17 6.28
CA SER A 291 -27.52 -5.21 6.70
C SER A 291 -28.25 -3.93 6.30
#